data_AF-A0A7V8VJN2-F1
#
_entry.id   AF-A0A7V8VJN2-F1
#
_cell.length_a   1.000
_cell.length_b   1.000
_cell.length_c   1.000
_cell.angle_alpha   90.00
_cell.angle_beta   90.00
_cell.angle_gamma   90.00
#
_symmetry.space_group_name_H-M   'P 1'
#
loop_
_entity.id
_entity.type
_entity.pdbx_description
1 polymer ?
#
loop_
_entity_poly.entity_id
_entity_poly.type
_entity_poly.pdbx_seq_one_letter_code
_entity_poly.pdbx_strand_id
1 'polypeptide(L)'
;MIGDYLLLLLAFALILGGALIFTNAVEWAGHRLNMGEGAVGSLLAAVGTAMPETLIPVVAIIGGAAGSEGVAIGAIIGAPFLLATIAMA
;
A
#
# COMPACT_ATOMS: atom_id res chain seq x y z
N MET A 1 -5.54 25.09 -0.12
CA MET A 1 -4.73 25.12 1.12
C MET A 1 -5.34 24.21 2.18
N ILE A 2 -6.29 24.65 3.02
CA ILE A 2 -6.89 23.77 4.06
C ILE A 2 -7.60 22.54 3.48
N GLY A 3 -8.28 22.68 2.34
CA GLY A 3 -8.95 21.55 1.68
C GLY A 3 -7.99 20.45 1.23
N ASP A 4 -6.79 20.81 0.76
CA ASP A 4 -5.80 19.85 0.26
C ASP A 4 -5.19 19.04 1.41
N TYR A 5 -4.93 19.69 2.55
CA TYR A 5 -4.46 19.00 3.76
C TYR A 5 -5.53 18.06 4.33
N LEU A 6 -6.80 18.48 4.32
CA LEU A 6 -7.91 17.61 4.74
C LEU A 6 -8.05 16.40 3.81
N LEU A 7 -7.91 16.61 2.50
CA LEU A 7 -7.92 15.53 1.51
C LEU A 7 -6.79 14.53 1.77
N LEU A 8 -5.58 15.01 2.03
CA LEU A 8 -4.42 14.17 2.34
C LEU A 8 -4.64 13.34 3.61
N LEU A 9 -5.17 13.97 4.66
CA LEU A 9 -5.43 13.32 5.96
C LEU A 9 -6.52 12.25 5.83
N LEU A 10 -7.58 12.55 5.07
CA LEU A 10 -8.64 11.59 4.77
C LEU A 10 -8.13 10.43 3.93
N ALA A 11 -7.36 10.70 2.87
CA ALA A 11 -6.77 9.67 2.02
C ALA A 11 -5.84 8.76 2.83
N PHE A 12 -5.03 9.33 3.72
CA PHE A 12 -4.16 8.56 4.62
C PHE A 12 -4.96 7.66 5.56
N ALA A 13 -6.00 8.21 6.21
CA ALA A 13 -6.88 7.42 7.08
C ALA A 13 -7.59 6.29 6.32
N LEU A 14 -8.03 6.54 5.09
CA LEU A 14 -8.64 5.53 4.23
C LEU A 14 -7.66 4.43 3.82
N ILE A 15 -6.42 4.77 3.48
CA ILE A 15 -5.39 3.78 3.14
C ILE A 15 -5.07 2.90 4.36
N LEU A 16 -4.88 3.50 5.54
CA LEU A 16 -4.61 2.75 6.77
C LEU A 16 -5.79 1.84 7.16
N GLY A 17 -7.01 2.37 7.14
CA GLY A 17 -8.22 1.60 7.45
C GLY A 17 -8.45 0.48 6.43
N GLY A 18 -8.23 0.77 5.14
CA GLY A 18 -8.31 -0.21 4.06
C GLY A 18 -7.29 -1.33 4.24
N ALA A 19 -6.03 -1.00 4.56
CA ALA A 19 -4.98 -1.98 4.80
C ALA A 19 -5.32 -2.90 5.99
N LEU A 20 -5.82 -2.34 7.11
CA LEU A 20 -6.19 -3.13 8.29
C LEU A 20 -7.35 -4.10 8.01
N ILE A 21 -8.38 -3.63 7.30
CA ILE A 21 -9.53 -4.46 6.94
C ILE A 21 -9.10 -5.53 5.93
N PHE A 22 -8.24 -5.18 4.97
CA PHE A 22 -7.76 -6.07 3.92
C PHE A 22 -6.91 -7.21 4.49
N THR A 23 -5.94 -6.92 5.36
CA THR A 23 -5.10 -7.97 5.97
C THR A 23 -5.94 -8.94 6.79
N ASN A 24 -6.89 -8.44 7.58
CA ASN A 24 -7.80 -9.29 8.34
C ASN A 24 -8.70 -10.15 7.43
N ALA A 25 -9.19 -9.60 6.31
CA ALA A 25 -9.96 -10.36 5.33
C ALA A 25 -9.13 -11.47 4.68
N VAL A 26 -7.85 -11.18 4.40
CA VAL A 26 -6.88 -12.15 3.89
C VAL A 26 -6.61 -13.27 4.89
N GLU A 27 -6.43 -12.97 6.17
CA GLU A 27 -6.24 -13.99 7.21
C GLU A 27 -7.45 -14.92 7.28
N TRP A 28 -8.65 -14.35 7.26
CA TRP A 28 -9.89 -15.12 7.26
C TRP A 28 -10.07 -15.97 6.00
N ALA A 29 -9.68 -15.43 4.83
CA ALA A 29 -9.68 -16.17 3.58
C ALA A 29 -8.70 -17.35 3.63
N GLY A 30 -7.49 -17.12 4.17
CA GLY A 30 -6.48 -18.14 4.41
C GLY A 30 -7.00 -19.28 5.29
N HIS A 31 -7.64 -18.92 6.41
CA HIS A 31 -8.26 -19.90 7.31
C HIS A 31 -9.34 -20.74 6.61
N ARG A 32 -10.21 -20.08 5.82
CA ARG A 32 -11.28 -20.76 5.08
C ARG A 32 -10.77 -21.68 3.96
N LEU A 33 -9.61 -21.35 3.39
CA LEU A 33 -8.94 -22.13 2.35
C LEU A 33 -8.01 -23.22 2.92
N ASN A 34 -7.94 -23.41 4.25
CA ASN A 34 -6.98 -24.31 4.93
C ASN A 34 -5.52 -24.04 4.51
N MET A 35 -5.17 -22.78 4.27
CA MET A 35 -3.79 -22.39 3.98
C MET A 35 -3.00 -22.31 5.28
N GLY A 36 -1.75 -22.75 5.27
CA GLY A 36 -0.87 -22.59 6.43
C GLY A 36 -0.56 -21.10 6.68
N GLU A 37 -0.38 -20.72 7.94
CA GLU A 37 -0.08 -19.34 8.38
C GLU A 37 1.06 -18.70 7.57
N GLY A 38 2.10 -19.49 7.24
CA GLY A 38 3.21 -19.05 6.41
C GLY A 38 2.77 -18.63 5.00
N ALA A 39 1.85 -19.36 4.36
CA ALA A 39 1.35 -19.01 3.03
C ALA A 39 0.41 -17.80 3.05
N VAL A 40 -0.39 -17.65 4.11
CA VAL A 40 -1.29 -16.51 4.29
C VAL A 40 -0.48 -15.23 4.52
N GLY A 41 0.49 -15.26 5.43
CA GLY A 41 1.34 -14.11 5.73
C GLY A 41 2.30 -13.74 4.59
N SER A 42 2.99 -14.72 4.00
CA SER A 42 4.02 -14.44 2.99
C SER A 42 3.49 -14.07 1.61
N LEU A 43 2.30 -14.56 1.22
CA LEU A 43 1.73 -14.28 -0.10
C LEU A 43 0.56 -13.33 -0.01
N LEU A 44 -0.47 -13.69 0.75
CA LEU A 44 -1.72 -12.92 0.71
C LEU A 44 -1.58 -11.58 1.45
N ALA A 45 -0.98 -11.59 2.64
CA ALA A 45 -0.82 -10.36 3.43
C ALA A 45 0.26 -9.46 2.80
N ALA A 46 1.39 -10.02 2.40
CA ALA A 46 2.47 -9.29 1.75
C ALA A 46 2.03 -8.58 0.46
N VAL A 47 1.24 -9.26 -0.40
CA VAL A 47 0.67 -8.65 -1.61
C VAL A 47 -0.29 -7.52 -1.22
N GLY A 48 -1.17 -7.76 -0.24
CA GLY A 48 -2.11 -6.76 0.25
C GLY A 48 -1.48 -5.46 0.72
N THR A 49 -0.40 -5.58 1.48
CA THR A 49 0.32 -4.42 2.02
C THR A 49 1.16 -3.69 0.99
N ALA A 50 1.54 -4.34 -0.13
CA ALA A 50 2.31 -3.71 -1.20
C ALA A 50 1.42 -3.13 -2.32
N MET A 51 0.13 -3.46 -2.32
CA MET A 51 -0.81 -3.00 -3.35
C MET A 51 -0.98 -1.47 -3.39
N PRO A 52 -1.16 -0.74 -2.27
CA PRO A 52 -1.31 0.71 -2.30
C PRO A 52 -0.08 1.40 -2.95
N GLU A 53 1.12 1.00 -2.54
CA GLU A 53 2.40 1.52 -3.01
C GLU A 53 2.64 1.19 -4.48
N THR A 54 2.18 0.01 -4.94
CA THR A 54 2.29 -0.39 -6.36
C THR A 54 1.27 0.33 -7.24
N LEU A 55 0.08 0.66 -6.71
CA LEU A 55 -0.97 1.34 -7.46
C LEU A 55 -0.70 2.83 -7.68
N ILE A 56 -0.05 3.51 -6.73
CA ILE A 56 0.30 4.93 -6.86
C ILE A 56 1.09 5.23 -8.15
N PRO A 57 2.21 4.56 -8.47
CA PRO A 57 2.95 4.80 -9.70
C PRO A 57 2.14 4.42 -10.95
N VAL A 58 1.32 3.36 -10.90
CA VAL A 58 0.43 2.97 -12.02
C VAL A 58 -0.54 4.09 -12.35
N VAL A 59 -1.22 4.63 -11.33
CA VAL A 59 -2.17 5.74 -11.50
C VAL A 59 -1.45 7.02 -11.93
N ALA A 60 -0.26 7.30 -11.39
CA ALA A 60 0.52 8.48 -11.75
C ALA A 60 1.01 8.46 -13.20
N ILE A 61 1.48 7.30 -13.69
CA ILE A 61 1.94 7.12 -15.07
C ILE A 61 0.75 7.18 -16.04
N ILE A 62 -0.34 6.47 -15.76
CA ILE A 62 -1.52 6.44 -16.64
C ILE A 62 -2.25 7.79 -16.63
N GLY A 63 -2.32 8.45 -15.49
CA GLY A 63 -3.01 9.74 -15.33
C GLY A 63 -2.34 10.91 -16.05
N GLY A 64 -1.03 10.81 -16.33
CA GLY A 64 -0.30 11.75 -17.21
C GLY A 64 -0.32 13.23 -16.79
N ALA A 65 -0.64 13.54 -15.54
CA ALA A 65 -0.67 14.91 -15.04
C ALA A 65 0.74 15.50 -14.91
N ALA A 66 0.86 16.82 -15.09
CA ALA A 66 2.14 17.51 -14.90
C ALA A 66 2.72 17.24 -13.50
N GLY A 67 3.94 16.69 -13.44
CA GLY A 67 4.61 16.31 -12.18
C GLY A 67 4.31 14.89 -11.67
N SER A 68 3.50 14.09 -12.37
CA SER A 68 3.18 12.72 -11.93
C SER A 68 4.37 11.76 -11.97
N GLU A 69 5.36 12.02 -12.83
CA GLU A 69 6.59 11.22 -12.93
C GLU A 69 7.40 11.25 -11.63
N GLY A 70 7.52 12.41 -10.98
CA GLY A 70 8.19 12.54 -9.69
C GLY A 70 7.46 11.77 -8.57
N VAL A 71 6.13 11.75 -8.61
CA VAL A 71 5.30 10.94 -7.69
C VAL A 71 5.52 9.45 -7.92
N ALA A 72 5.56 9.02 -9.19
CA ALA A 72 5.80 7.63 -9.53
C ALA A 72 7.20 7.16 -9.08
N ILE A 73 8.24 7.94 -9.36
CA ILE A 73 9.62 7.65 -8.91
C ILE A 73 9.69 7.61 -7.39
N GLY A 74 9.07 8.59 -6.72
CA GLY A 74 9.02 8.67 -5.26
C GLY A 74 8.34 7.45 -4.62
N ALA A 75 7.24 6.97 -5.21
CA ALA A 75 6.55 5.78 -4.73
C ALA A 75 7.37 4.50 -4.94
N ILE A 76 7.98 4.33 -6.12
CA ILE A 76 8.77 3.14 -6.47
C ILE A 76 10.02 3.02 -5.60
N ILE A 77 10.77 4.12 -5.43
CA ILE A 77 12.04 4.11 -4.68
C ILE A 77 11.82 4.27 -3.18
N GLY A 78 10.79 5.02 -2.79
CA GLY A 78 10.50 5.32 -1.38
C GLY A 78 10.15 4.08 -0.56
N ALA A 79 9.37 3.15 -1.11
CA ALA A 79 8.94 1.96 -0.39
C ALA A 79 10.12 1.03 0.02
N PRO A 80 11.05 0.62 -0.89
CA PRO A 80 12.24 -0.14 -0.50
C PRO A 80 13.13 0.62 0.49
N PHE A 81 13.27 1.93 0.33
CA PHE A 81 14.10 2.75 1.20
C PHE A 81 13.54 2.81 2.62
N LEU A 82 12.23 2.99 2.78
CA LEU A 82 11.54 2.94 4.08
C LEU A 82 11.71 1.58 4.74
N LEU A 83 11.54 0.49 3.99
CA LEU A 83 11.70 -0.86 4.52
C LEU A 83 13.14 -1.09 4.99
N ALA A 84 14.13 -0.71 4.20
CA ALA A 84 15.55 -0.89 4.52
C ALA A 84 16.04 -0.06 5.70
N THR A 85 15.39 1.08 6.01
CA THR A 85 15.89 2.03 7.01
C THR A 85 15.06 2.08 8.29
N ILE A 86 13.74 1.85 8.21
CA ILE A 86 12.83 1.97 9.35
C ILE A 86 12.27 0.62 9.76
N ALA A 87 11.87 -0.23 8.80
CA ALA A 87 11.16 -1.47 9.11
C ALA A 87 12.10 -2.67 9.39
N MET A 88 13.22 -2.75 8.68
CA MET A 88 14.17 -3.89 8.74
C MET A 88 15.52 -3.53 9.38
N ALA A 89 15.69 -2.29 9.85
CA ALA A 89 16.87 -1.86 10.60
C ALA A 89 16.76 -2.29 12.08
#